data_AF-A0A7K1AED1-F1
#
_entry.id   AF-A0A7K1AED1-F1
#
_cell.length_a   1.000
_cell.length_b   1.000
_cell.length_c   1.000
_cell.angle_alpha   90.00
_cell.angle_beta   90.00
_cell.angle_gamma   90.00
#
_symmetry.space_group_name_H-M   'P 1'
#
loop_
_entity.id
_entity.type
_entity.pdbx_description
1 polymer ?
#
loop_
_entity_poly.entity_id
_entity_poly.type
_entity_poly.pdbx_seq_one_letter_code
_entity_poly.pdbx_strand_id
1 'polypeptide(L)'
;MAKFGETSETLKCSFCGKSQKQVKKLIAGPAVYICDECIDLCNEIIEEEVGEATDLRLEELPKPREICSFLDEYVVGQVQAKKVLAVSVYNHYRRLQYQKDVGLSRRDEVELAKSNILLLGPTGCGKTHLAQTLARMLNVPFAIADATAL
;
A
#
# COMPACT_ATOMS: atom_id res chain seq x y z
N MET A 1 -64.48 -1.55 5.49
CA MET A 1 -64.25 -3.00 5.62
C MET A 1 -63.04 -3.37 4.76
N ALA A 2 -61.98 -3.90 5.39
CA ALA A 2 -60.90 -4.78 4.91
C ALA A 2 -60.25 -4.51 3.52
N LYS A 3 -58.92 -4.42 3.36
CA LYS A 3 -57.89 -5.35 3.86
C LYS A 3 -56.55 -4.65 4.10
N PHE A 4 -56.07 -4.71 5.34
CA PHE A 4 -54.63 -4.66 5.60
C PHE A 4 -54.08 -6.04 5.23
N GLY A 5 -53.40 -6.13 4.09
CA GLY A 5 -52.61 -7.30 3.74
C GLY A 5 -51.28 -7.22 4.48
N GLU A 6 -51.17 -7.95 5.59
CA GLU A 6 -49.89 -8.37 6.13
C GLU A 6 -49.18 -9.24 5.08
N THR A 7 -48.29 -8.65 4.30
CA THR A 7 -47.20 -9.38 3.67
C THR A 7 -45.93 -8.66 4.09
N SER A 8 -45.42 -9.03 5.27
CA SER A 8 -44.01 -8.80 5.59
C SER A 8 -43.22 -9.64 4.58
N GLU A 9 -43.03 -9.12 3.36
CA GLU A 9 -42.00 -9.62 2.48
C GLU A 9 -40.71 -9.40 3.23
N THR A 10 -40.21 -10.48 3.82
CA THR A 10 -38.94 -10.45 4.53
C THR A 10 -37.90 -10.00 3.52
N LEU A 11 -37.44 -8.76 3.63
CA LEU A 11 -36.37 -8.25 2.80
C LEU A 11 -35.14 -9.13 3.03
N LYS A 12 -34.56 -9.66 1.96
CA LYS A 12 -33.41 -10.57 2.00
C LYS A 12 -32.25 -9.98 1.24
N CYS A 13 -31.04 -10.22 1.73
CA CYS A 13 -29.81 -9.93 1.02
C CYS A 13 -29.76 -10.74 -0.28
N SER A 14 -29.48 -10.07 -1.40
CA SER A 14 -29.39 -10.69 -2.73
C SER A 14 -28.12 -11.53 -2.91
N PHE A 15 -27.14 -11.40 -2.02
CA PHE A 15 -25.86 -12.13 -2.07
C PHE A 15 -25.88 -13.41 -1.22
N CYS A 16 -26.26 -13.31 0.06
CA CYS A 16 -26.25 -14.45 0.99
C CYS A 16 -27.63 -15.02 1.34
N GLY A 17 -28.72 -14.38 0.92
CA GLY A 17 -30.09 -14.82 1.17
C GLY A 17 -30.61 -14.60 2.61
N LYS A 18 -29.78 -14.04 3.51
CA LYS A 18 -30.19 -13.72 4.89
C LYS A 18 -31.27 -12.65 4.91
N SER A 19 -32.27 -12.83 5.77
CA SER A 19 -33.32 -11.85 6.01
C SER A 19 -32.85 -10.67 6.85
N GLN A 20 -33.57 -9.55 6.79
CA GLN A 20 -33.29 -8.33 7.58
C GLN A 20 -33.17 -8.60 9.09
N LYS A 21 -33.82 -9.64 9.63
CA LYS A 21 -33.73 -10.02 11.05
C LYS A 21 -32.43 -10.76 11.42
N GLN A 22 -31.73 -11.30 10.43
CA GLN A 22 -30.53 -12.13 10.62
C GLN A 22 -29.22 -11.34 10.48
N VAL A 23 -29.30 -10.06 10.10
CA VAL A 23 -28.15 -9.20 9.83
C VAL A 23 -28.29 -7.90 10.61
N LYS A 24 -27.17 -7.24 10.96
CA LYS A 24 -27.25 -5.99 11.74
C LYS A 24 -27.73 -4.84 10.88
N LYS A 25 -27.35 -4.82 9.60
CA LYS A 25 -27.77 -3.81 8.63
C LYS A 25 -28.07 -4.44 7.28
N LEU A 26 -29.12 -3.94 6.63
CA LEU A 26 -29.48 -4.28 5.26
C LEU A 26 -29.63 -2.98 4.48
N ILE A 27 -28.83 -2.81 3.43
CA ILE A 27 -28.79 -1.62 2.58
C ILE A 27 -29.64 -1.88 1.34
N ALA A 28 -30.52 -0.94 1.01
CA ALA A 28 -31.40 -1.02 -0.16
C ALA A 28 -30.84 -0.21 -1.33
N GLY A 29 -30.71 -0.84 -2.49
CA GLY A 29 -30.49 -0.20 -3.79
C GLY A 29 -31.77 -0.24 -4.66
N PRO A 30 -31.72 0.29 -5.90
CA PRO A 30 -32.90 0.39 -6.77
C PRO A 30 -33.63 -0.95 -7.04
N ALA A 31 -32.92 -2.07 -7.06
CA ALA A 31 -33.48 -3.41 -7.30
C ALA A 31 -32.76 -4.54 -6.54
N VAL A 32 -31.92 -4.20 -5.55
CA VAL A 32 -31.02 -5.15 -4.88
C VAL A 32 -30.86 -4.77 -3.42
N TYR A 33 -30.60 -5.75 -2.56
CA TYR A 33 -30.29 -5.54 -1.15
C TYR A 33 -28.97 -6.22 -0.79
N ILE A 34 -28.15 -5.58 0.02
CA ILE A 34 -26.88 -6.13 0.52
C ILE A 34 -26.76 -5.94 2.02
N CYS A 35 -26.28 -6.95 2.75
CA CYS A 35 -26.08 -6.88 4.20
C CYS A 35 -24.66 -6.48 4.58
N ASP A 36 -24.46 -6.06 5.82
CA ASP A 36 -23.15 -5.70 6.38
C ASP A 36 -22.08 -6.77 6.16
N GLU A 37 -22.40 -8.03 6.47
CA GLU A 37 -21.44 -9.13 6.28
C GLU A 37 -21.00 -9.34 4.82
N CYS A 38 -21.90 -9.15 3.85
CA CYS A 38 -21.54 -9.28 2.43
C CYS A 38 -20.71 -8.08 1.95
N ILE A 39 -20.92 -6.90 2.53
CA ILE A 39 -20.09 -5.73 2.26
C ILE A 39 -18.67 -5.98 2.78
N ASP A 40 -18.55 -6.51 4.00
CA ASP A 40 -17.25 -6.83 4.60
C ASP A 40 -16.52 -7.87 3.74
N LEU A 41 -17.19 -8.95 3.33
CA LEU A 41 -16.59 -9.96 2.45
C LEU A 41 -16.23 -9.40 1.06
N CYS A 42 -17.08 -8.55 0.47
CA CYS A 42 -16.75 -7.91 -0.80
C CYS A 42 -15.55 -6.96 -0.66
N ASN A 43 -15.44 -6.23 0.45
CA ASN A 43 -14.29 -5.39 0.74
C ASN A 43 -13.01 -6.22 0.89
N GLU A 44 -13.06 -7.37 1.60
CA GLU A 44 -11.93 -8.29 1.71
C GLU A 44 -11.46 -8.77 0.33
N ILE A 45 -12.38 -9.22 -0.54
CA ILE A 45 -12.06 -9.67 -1.91
C ILE A 45 -11.45 -8.53 -2.72
N ILE A 46 -12.00 -7.31 -2.63
CA ILE A 46 -11.49 -6.13 -3.34
C ILE A 46 -10.10 -5.74 -2.80
N GLU A 47 -9.88 -5.80 -1.49
CA GLU A 47 -8.59 -5.51 -0.87
C GLU A 47 -7.52 -6.52 -1.29
N GLU A 48 -7.86 -7.81 -1.42
CA GLU A 48 -6.98 -8.83 -1.98
C GLU A 48 -6.60 -8.52 -3.45
N GLU A 49 -7.57 -8.19 -4.31
CA GLU A 49 -7.31 -7.87 -5.73
C GLU A 49 -6.55 -6.56 -5.93
N VAL A 50 -6.84 -5.52 -5.14
CA VAL A 50 -6.17 -4.21 -5.23
C VAL A 50 -4.78 -4.26 -4.59
N GLY A 51 -4.60 -5.08 -3.55
CA GLY A 51 -3.31 -5.36 -2.93
C GLY A 51 -2.31 -5.95 -3.93
N GLU A 52 -2.74 -6.86 -4.81
CA GLU A 52 -1.87 -7.45 -5.83
C GLU A 52 -1.36 -6.45 -6.89
N ALA A 53 -2.08 -5.35 -7.13
CA ALA A 53 -1.70 -4.35 -8.13
C ALA A 53 -0.78 -3.23 -7.59
N THR A 54 -0.71 -3.04 -6.27
CA THR A 54 0.02 -1.92 -5.64
C THR A 54 1.02 -2.31 -4.57
N ASP A 55 0.91 -3.50 -3.99
CA ASP A 55 2.03 -4.08 -3.26
C ASP A 55 2.99 -4.62 -4.31
N LEU A 56 4.17 -3.99 -4.44
CA LEU A 56 5.38 -4.78 -4.61
C LEU A 56 5.18 -6.00 -3.70
N ARG A 57 5.19 -7.23 -4.24
CA ARG A 57 5.32 -8.41 -3.40
C ARG A 57 6.59 -8.19 -2.61
N LEU A 58 6.42 -7.64 -1.41
CA LEU A 58 7.48 -7.18 -0.54
C LEU A 58 8.41 -8.39 -0.25
N GLU A 59 7.91 -9.60 -0.43
CA GLU A 59 8.63 -10.87 -0.48
C GLU A 59 9.91 -10.85 -1.34
N GLU A 60 9.96 -10.08 -2.44
CA GLU A 60 11.15 -9.98 -3.30
C GLU A 60 11.69 -8.55 -3.40
N LEU A 61 12.01 -7.94 -2.26
CA LEU A 61 12.78 -6.69 -2.24
C LEU A 61 14.17 -6.90 -2.86
N PRO A 62 14.56 -6.09 -3.86
CA PRO A 62 15.87 -6.20 -4.48
C PRO A 62 16.97 -5.93 -3.45
N LYS A 63 18.00 -6.76 -3.45
CA LYS A 63 19.15 -6.61 -2.55
C LYS A 63 19.89 -5.30 -2.87
N PRO A 64 20.57 -4.67 -1.91
CA PRO A 64 21.32 -3.43 -2.16
C PRO A 64 22.33 -3.52 -3.31
N ARG A 65 22.88 -4.72 -3.58
CA ARG A 65 23.77 -4.95 -4.73
C ARG A 65 23.03 -4.84 -6.06
N GLU A 66 21.83 -5.40 -6.17
CA GLU A 66 21.00 -5.33 -7.37
C GLU A 66 20.54 -3.90 -7.65
N ILE A 67 20.18 -3.16 -6.59
CA ILE A 67 19.86 -1.73 -6.71
C ILE A 67 21.08 -0.94 -7.20
N CYS A 68 22.28 -1.21 -6.67
CA CYS A 68 23.50 -0.56 -7.17
C CYS A 68 23.75 -0.88 -8.64
N SER A 69 23.63 -2.15 -9.04
CA SER A 69 23.83 -2.59 -10.43
C SER A 69 22.85 -1.93 -11.39
N PHE A 70 21.57 -1.82 -11.02
CA PHE A 70 20.59 -1.09 -11.82
C PHE A 70 20.97 0.40 -11.94
N LEU A 71 21.37 1.04 -10.84
CA LEU A 71 21.79 2.45 -10.87
C LEU A 71 23.10 2.65 -11.67
N ASP A 72 23.96 1.63 -11.78
CA ASP A 72 25.18 1.68 -12.60
C ASP A 72 24.87 1.83 -14.10
N GLU A 73 23.73 1.32 -14.58
CA GLU A 73 23.31 1.43 -15.98
C GLU A 73 22.95 2.86 -16.40
N TYR A 74 22.54 3.70 -15.44
CA TYR A 74 22.05 5.07 -15.71
C TYR A 74 22.96 6.16 -15.14
N VAL A 75 23.70 5.89 -14.06
CA VAL A 75 24.52 6.88 -13.36
C VAL A 75 25.97 6.41 -13.28
N VAL A 76 26.82 7.05 -14.07
CA VAL A 76 28.27 6.79 -14.09
C VAL A 76 28.94 7.37 -12.84
N GLY A 77 29.84 6.60 -12.21
CA GLY A 77 30.58 7.04 -11.02
C GLY A 77 29.70 7.03 -9.76
N GLN A 78 29.84 8.02 -8.87
CA GLN A 78 28.97 8.21 -7.69
C GLN A 78 28.77 6.97 -6.79
N VAL A 79 29.82 6.12 -6.67
CA VAL A 79 29.75 4.80 -6.02
C VAL A 79 29.23 4.89 -4.59
N GLN A 80 29.66 5.90 -3.82
CA GLN A 80 29.22 6.07 -2.45
C GLN A 80 27.75 6.46 -2.34
N ALA A 81 27.27 7.37 -3.19
CA ALA A 81 25.87 7.78 -3.21
C ALA A 81 24.95 6.61 -3.58
N LYS A 82 25.32 5.80 -4.57
CA LYS A 82 24.57 4.60 -4.97
C LYS A 82 24.46 3.58 -3.84
N LYS A 83 25.56 3.30 -3.14
CA LYS A 83 25.56 2.40 -1.97
C LYS A 83 24.64 2.90 -0.85
N VAL A 84 24.74 4.19 -0.51
CA VAL A 84 23.90 4.79 0.56
C VAL A 84 22.42 4.72 0.19
N LEU A 85 22.07 5.09 -1.05
CA LEU A 85 20.69 5.02 -1.54
C LEU A 85 20.16 3.58 -1.53
N ALA A 86 20.92 2.64 -2.05
CA ALA A 86 20.53 1.23 -2.11
C ALA A 86 20.26 0.63 -0.72
N VAL A 87 21.15 0.88 0.25
CA VAL A 87 20.95 0.40 1.63
C VAL A 87 19.78 1.10 2.31
N SER A 88 19.65 2.42 2.15
CA SER A 88 18.58 3.19 2.78
C SER A 88 17.20 2.78 2.28
N VAL A 89 17.05 2.56 0.98
CA VAL A 89 15.79 2.10 0.38
C VAL A 89 15.47 0.69 0.82
N TYR A 90 16.44 -0.23 0.78
CA TYR A 90 16.25 -1.59 1.25
C TYR A 90 15.76 -1.61 2.71
N ASN A 91 16.41 -0.83 3.57
CA ASN A 91 16.02 -0.69 4.98
C ASN A 91 14.66 0.00 5.15
N HIS A 92 14.32 0.96 4.29
CA HIS A 92 13.00 1.61 4.30
C HIS A 92 11.88 0.60 4.09
N TYR A 93 11.98 -0.26 3.07
CA TYR A 93 10.96 -1.27 2.82
C TYR A 93 10.96 -2.39 3.86
N ARG A 94 12.13 -2.83 4.35
CA ARG A 94 12.18 -3.78 5.47
C ARG A 94 11.49 -3.25 6.72
N ARG A 95 11.62 -1.95 6.98
CA ARG A 95 10.89 -1.29 8.08
C ARG A 95 9.38 -1.30 7.85
N LEU A 96 8.91 -1.07 6.64
CA LEU A 96 7.48 -1.14 6.30
C LEU A 96 6.92 -2.56 6.44
N GLN A 97 7.66 -3.58 6.02
CA GLN A 97 7.30 -5.00 6.23
C GLN A 97 7.16 -5.33 7.71
N TYR A 98 8.17 -4.97 8.51
CA TYR A 98 8.14 -5.19 9.96
C TYR A 98 6.91 -4.54 10.61
N GLN A 99 6.54 -3.34 10.18
CA GLN A 99 5.33 -2.66 10.68
C GLN A 99 4.02 -3.37 10.30
N LYS A 100 3.96 -4.00 9.11
CA LYS A 100 2.80 -4.83 8.70
C LYS A 100 2.71 -6.11 9.55
N ASP A 101 3.84 -6.78 9.79
CA ASP A 101 3.87 -8.09 10.49
C ASP A 101 3.62 -7.99 12.01
N VAL A 102 4.00 -6.88 12.65
CA VAL A 102 3.96 -6.71 14.12
C VAL A 102 2.55 -6.41 14.67
N GLY A 103 1.54 -6.25 13.81
CA GLY A 103 0.14 -6.00 14.21
C GLY A 103 -0.50 -7.04 15.15
N LEU A 104 0.17 -8.18 15.44
CA LEU A 104 -0.37 -9.32 16.18
C LEU A 104 0.35 -9.71 17.50
N SER A 105 1.47 -9.10 17.92
CA SER A 105 2.22 -9.61 19.09
C SER A 105 2.99 -8.53 19.89
N ARG A 106 2.33 -8.01 20.95
CA ARG A 106 2.83 -6.91 21.80
C ARG A 106 3.50 -7.35 23.11
N ARG A 107 4.75 -7.78 23.09
CA ARG A 107 5.57 -7.78 24.33
C ARG A 107 7.04 -7.34 24.20
N ASP A 108 7.64 -7.37 23.00
CA ASP A 108 9.02 -6.89 22.76
C ASP A 108 9.14 -6.16 21.40
N GLU A 109 8.35 -5.10 21.20
CA GLU A 109 8.41 -4.31 19.96
C GLU A 109 9.66 -3.44 19.92
N VAL A 110 10.47 -3.61 18.88
CA VAL A 110 11.65 -2.78 18.63
C VAL A 110 11.25 -1.65 17.68
N GLU A 111 11.32 -0.40 18.14
CA GLU A 111 11.05 0.74 17.29
C GLU A 111 12.16 0.96 16.26
N LEU A 112 11.82 0.78 14.98
CA LEU A 112 12.73 1.07 13.88
C LEU A 112 12.66 2.57 13.52
N ALA A 113 13.81 3.26 13.56
CA ALA A 113 13.92 4.66 13.18
C ALA A 113 13.95 4.87 11.65
N LYS A 114 13.44 6.01 11.19
CA LYS A 114 13.55 6.44 9.77
C LYS A 114 14.95 6.98 9.51
N SER A 115 15.59 6.49 8.45
CA SER A 115 16.84 7.05 7.93
C SER A 115 16.56 7.95 6.73
N ASN A 116 16.77 9.25 6.88
CA ASN A 116 16.73 10.20 5.77
C ASN A 116 18.15 10.39 5.20
N ILE A 117 18.26 10.74 3.91
CA ILE A 117 19.54 10.98 3.24
C ILE A 117 19.67 12.45 2.88
N LEU A 118 20.86 13.01 3.13
CA LEU A 118 21.30 14.28 2.56
C LEU A 118 22.31 14.01 1.44
N LEU A 119 21.98 14.42 0.20
CA LEU A 119 22.88 14.30 -0.94
C LEU A 119 23.60 15.62 -1.18
N LEU A 120 24.92 15.63 -0.97
CA LEU A 120 25.80 16.78 -1.22
C LEU A 120 26.59 16.57 -2.51
N GLY A 121 26.68 17.61 -3.34
CA GLY A 121 27.48 17.59 -4.55
C GLY A 121 27.24 18.81 -5.45
N PRO A 122 28.13 19.07 -6.42
CA PRO A 122 28.05 20.23 -7.30
C PRO A 122 26.79 20.21 -8.18
N THR A 123 26.49 21.31 -8.85
CA THR A 123 25.41 21.37 -9.84
C THR A 123 25.67 20.37 -10.97
N GLY A 124 24.61 19.76 -11.51
CA GLY A 124 24.72 18.84 -12.65
C GLY A 124 25.33 17.45 -12.38
N CYS A 125 25.72 17.09 -11.15
CA CYS A 125 26.35 15.79 -10.87
C CYS A 125 25.39 14.57 -10.80
N GLY A 126 24.11 14.75 -11.13
CA GLY A 126 23.13 13.66 -11.17
C GLY A 126 22.35 13.37 -9.89
N LYS A 127 22.34 14.27 -8.88
CA LYS A 127 21.57 14.09 -7.63
C LYS A 127 20.09 13.79 -7.87
N THR A 128 19.42 14.62 -8.66
CA THR A 128 18.01 14.45 -9.00
C THR A 128 17.79 13.20 -9.87
N HIS A 129 18.72 12.93 -10.79
CA HIS A 129 18.64 11.77 -11.69
C HIS A 129 18.79 10.43 -10.95
N LEU A 130 19.63 10.37 -9.91
CA LEU A 130 19.73 9.23 -9.00
C LEU A 130 18.39 8.92 -8.35
N ALA A 131 17.73 9.94 -7.77
CA ALA A 131 16.44 9.76 -7.10
C ALA A 131 15.32 9.34 -8.06
N GLN A 132 15.25 9.97 -9.24
CA GLN A 132 14.27 9.61 -10.28
C GLN A 132 14.47 8.19 -10.81
N THR A 133 15.72 7.77 -11.03
CA THR A 133 16.03 6.43 -11.53
C THR A 133 15.72 5.36 -10.50
N LEU A 134 16.00 5.64 -9.23
CA LEU A 134 15.65 4.75 -8.12
C LEU A 134 14.12 4.58 -7.99
N ALA A 135 13.36 5.67 -8.12
CA ALA A 135 11.89 5.60 -8.11
C ALA A 135 11.33 4.76 -9.27
N ARG A 136 11.91 4.90 -10.47
CA ARG A 136 11.54 4.08 -11.65
C ARG A 136 11.81 2.59 -11.41
N MET A 137 12.96 2.24 -10.83
CA MET A 137 13.31 0.84 -10.52
C MET A 137 12.28 0.18 -9.60
N LEU A 138 11.86 0.93 -8.57
CA LEU A 138 11.00 0.41 -7.50
C LEU A 138 9.52 0.53 -7.82
N ASN A 139 9.16 1.15 -8.95
CA ASN A 139 7.79 1.41 -9.37
C ASN A 139 6.93 2.05 -8.25
N VAL A 140 7.47 3.06 -7.56
CA VAL A 140 6.80 3.71 -6.43
C VAL A 140 6.51 5.18 -6.66
N PRO A 141 5.47 5.74 -5.99
CA PRO A 141 5.21 7.17 -6.03
C PRO A 141 6.43 7.99 -5.63
N PHE A 142 6.74 9.02 -6.42
CA PHE A 142 7.90 9.87 -6.22
C PHE A 142 7.52 11.34 -6.34
N ALA A 143 7.88 12.12 -5.33
CA ALA A 143 7.63 13.55 -5.25
C ALA A 143 8.95 14.33 -5.27
N ILE A 144 8.96 15.44 -5.99
CA ILE A 144 10.07 16.40 -6.03
C ILE A 144 9.55 17.73 -5.48
N ALA A 145 10.28 18.32 -4.55
CA ALA A 145 10.00 19.64 -4.01
C ALA A 145 11.29 20.47 -4.00
N ASP A 146 11.14 21.78 -4.15
CA ASP A 146 12.24 22.75 -4.06
C ASP A 146 12.12 23.53 -2.75
N ALA A 147 13.16 23.49 -1.93
CA ALA A 147 13.20 24.18 -0.63
C ALA A 147 13.40 25.69 -0.76
N THR A 148 13.78 26.20 -1.93
CA THR A 148 13.97 27.65 -2.18
C THR A 148 12.66 28.41 -2.42
N ALA A 149 11.56 27.69 -2.65
CA ALA A 149 10.25 28.26 -2.97
C ALA A 149 9.29 28.38 -1.77
N LEU A 150 9.78 28.15 -0.54
CA LEU A 150 9.02 28.14 0.72
C LEU A 150 9.16 29.44 1.51
#